data_AF-Q8JJ67-F1
#
_entry.id   AF-Q8JJ67-F1
#
_cell.length_a   1.000
_cell.length_b   1.000
_cell.length_c   1.000
_cell.angle_alpha   90.00
_cell.angle_beta   90.00
_cell.angle_gamma   90.00
#
_symmetry.space_group_name_H-M   'P 1'
#
loop_
_entity.id
_entity.type
_entity.pdbx_description
1 polymer ?
#
loop_
_entity_poly.entity_id
_entity_poly.type
_entity_poly.pdbx_seq_one_letter_code
_entity_poly.pdbx_strand_id
1 'polypeptide(L)'
;MKTAVLLFTVVLIAVLSECEMVKFGQLCSDNSSNRRRTGDRWGQGHHGASRGGRAHQGLDIVCNDGATVYAPFDVKLNGKVIVYTDPKKAAINDGINLSGEGLCFKLFYVKPDKYSGVVKKGQRIGTMLTMQSAYPGITSHVHVQMCDKSDPTKFF
;
A
#
# COMPACT_ATOMS: atom_id res chain seq x y z
N MET A 1 -24.50 54.69 -38.31
CA MET A 1 -23.13 54.67 -37.74
C MET A 1 -23.30 55.05 -36.27
N LYS A 2 -23.15 54.19 -35.27
CA LYS A 2 -21.96 53.42 -34.90
C LYS A 2 -22.38 52.14 -34.18
N THR A 3 -21.58 51.11 -34.43
CA THR A 3 -21.68 49.72 -34.01
C THR A 3 -21.70 49.53 -32.50
N ALA A 4 -22.64 48.71 -32.03
CA ALA A 4 -22.58 48.05 -30.73
C ALA A 4 -21.42 47.05 -30.76
N VAL A 5 -20.49 47.17 -29.80
CA VAL A 5 -19.51 46.13 -29.51
C VAL A 5 -19.85 45.61 -28.13
N LEU A 6 -20.73 44.59 -28.11
CA LEU A 6 -20.96 43.79 -26.92
C LEU A 6 -19.73 42.92 -26.74
N LEU A 7 -18.83 43.32 -25.84
CA LEU A 7 -17.71 42.50 -25.40
C LEU A 7 -18.27 41.34 -24.58
N PHE A 8 -18.58 40.24 -25.26
CA PHE A 8 -18.75 38.93 -24.64
C PHE A 8 -17.38 38.47 -24.14
N THR A 9 -17.02 38.85 -22.91
CA THR A 9 -15.95 38.19 -22.16
C THR A 9 -16.44 36.79 -21.80
N VAL A 10 -16.17 35.84 -22.70
CA VAL A 10 -16.27 34.41 -22.42
C VAL A 10 -15.18 34.10 -21.40
N VAL A 11 -15.53 34.12 -20.11
CA VAL A 11 -14.71 33.56 -19.05
C VAL A 11 -14.73 32.04 -19.26
N LEU A 12 -13.74 31.55 -19.99
CA LEU A 12 -13.49 30.12 -20.15
C LEU A 12 -13.01 29.61 -18.79
N ILE A 13 -13.96 29.21 -17.93
CA ILE A 13 -13.67 28.49 -16.69
C ILE A 13 -13.16 27.11 -17.14
N ALA A 14 -11.84 27.00 -17.34
CA ALA A 14 -11.18 25.72 -17.44
C ALA A 14 -11.36 25.04 -16.08
N VAL A 15 -12.34 24.15 -16.00
CA VAL A 15 -12.51 23.23 -14.87
C VAL A 15 -11.32 22.28 -14.93
N LEU A 16 -10.20 22.68 -14.31
CA LEU A 16 -9.11 21.77 -13.98
C LEU A 16 -9.70 20.79 -12.96
N SER A 17 -10.18 19.65 -13.46
CA SER A 17 -10.50 18.51 -12.61
C SER A 17 -9.19 18.07 -11.97
N GLU A 18 -8.90 18.58 -10.78
CA GLU A 18 -7.90 17.99 -9.91
C GLU A 18 -8.37 16.56 -9.62
N CYS A 19 -7.85 15.60 -10.38
CA CYS A 19 -7.95 14.20 -9.99
C CYS A 19 -7.16 14.07 -8.70
N GLU A 20 -7.83 14.21 -7.55
CA GLU A 20 -7.23 13.91 -6.25
C GLU A 20 -6.72 12.46 -6.31
N MET A 21 -5.39 12.33 -6.31
CA MET A 21 -4.77 11.02 -6.32
C MET A 21 -5.02 10.38 -4.96
N VAL A 22 -5.59 9.18 -4.96
CA VAL A 22 -5.83 8.39 -3.75
C VAL A 22 -4.56 8.32 -2.90
N LYS A 23 -4.69 8.61 -1.61
CA LYS A 23 -3.60 8.47 -0.63
C LYS A 23 -3.93 7.40 0.38
N PHE A 24 -2.96 6.55 0.68
CA PHE A 24 -3.09 5.53 1.71
C PHE A 24 -3.14 6.20 3.08
N GLY A 25 -4.21 5.94 3.84
CA GLY A 25 -4.22 6.21 5.27
C GLY A 25 -3.17 5.39 6.02
N GLN A 26 -3.03 5.66 7.31
CA GLN A 26 -2.13 4.91 8.20
C GLN A 26 -2.35 3.40 8.06
N LEU A 27 -1.30 2.67 7.69
CA LEU A 27 -1.34 1.22 7.56
C LEU A 27 -1.00 0.51 8.85
N CYS A 28 -0.15 1.08 9.71
CA CYS A 28 0.36 0.38 10.89
C CYS A 28 0.24 1.23 12.14
N SER A 29 -0.15 0.59 13.26
CA SER A 29 -0.43 1.27 14.52
C SER A 29 0.75 2.04 15.12
N ASP A 30 1.97 1.66 14.80
CA ASP A 30 3.20 2.32 15.25
C ASP A 30 3.84 3.24 14.20
N ASN A 31 3.16 3.47 13.08
CA ASN A 31 3.68 4.26 11.96
C ASN A 31 2.56 5.10 11.31
N SER A 32 2.14 6.17 11.98
CA SER A 32 1.08 7.07 11.52
C SER A 32 1.39 7.77 10.20
N SER A 33 2.67 7.97 9.88
CA SER A 33 3.10 8.66 8.66
C SER A 33 3.42 7.71 7.49
N ASN A 34 3.15 6.41 7.63
CA ASN A 34 3.55 5.39 6.63
C ASN A 34 5.03 5.51 6.21
N ARG A 35 5.93 5.75 7.17
CA ARG A 35 7.38 5.80 6.92
C ARG A 35 7.83 4.55 6.15
N ARG A 36 8.51 4.78 5.03
CA ARG A 36 9.08 3.74 4.17
C ARG A 36 10.31 3.11 4.81
N ARG A 37 10.48 1.81 4.64
CA ARG A 37 11.71 1.10 4.99
C ARG A 37 12.83 1.54 4.03
N THR A 38 14.00 1.82 4.60
CA THR A 38 15.22 2.19 3.87
C THR A 38 16.07 0.95 3.58
N GLY A 39 17.40 1.08 3.61
CA GLY A 39 18.32 -0.05 3.52
C GLY A 39 18.65 -0.67 4.88
N ASP A 40 18.74 -2.00 4.91
CA ASP A 40 19.37 -2.78 5.97
C ASP A 40 20.15 -3.97 5.35
N ARG A 41 20.68 -4.87 6.18
CA ARG A 41 21.47 -6.03 5.72
C ARG A 41 20.72 -6.97 4.76
N TRP A 42 19.39 -6.88 4.69
CA TRP A 42 18.53 -7.69 3.80
C TRP A 42 18.12 -6.94 2.53
N GLY A 43 18.64 -5.74 2.29
CA GLY A 43 18.39 -4.93 1.11
C GLY A 43 17.56 -3.68 1.39
N GLN A 44 16.95 -3.13 0.34
CA GLN A 44 16.23 -1.85 0.39
C GLN A 44 14.73 -2.02 0.19
N GLY A 45 13.93 -1.18 0.88
CA GLY A 45 12.46 -1.28 0.89
C GLY A 45 11.70 -0.58 -0.26
N HIS A 46 12.38 0.19 -1.11
CA HIS A 46 11.71 0.91 -2.22
C HIS A 46 11.36 -0.01 -3.40
N HIS A 47 10.37 0.39 -4.22
CA HIS A 47 10.06 -0.31 -5.47
C HIS A 47 11.25 -0.25 -6.43
N GLY A 48 11.48 -1.33 -7.17
CA GLY A 48 12.61 -1.44 -8.10
C GLY A 48 13.95 -1.77 -7.44
N ALA A 49 14.04 -1.81 -6.11
CA ALA A 49 15.27 -2.22 -5.41
C ALA A 49 15.74 -3.62 -5.86
N SER A 50 17.06 -3.80 -6.01
CA SER A 50 17.63 -5.09 -6.40
C SER A 50 17.29 -6.20 -5.39
N ARG A 51 17.02 -7.39 -5.91
CA ARG A 51 16.83 -8.66 -5.18
C ARG A 51 17.65 -9.76 -5.90
N GLY A 52 18.87 -9.43 -6.28
CA GLY A 52 19.71 -10.28 -7.14
C GLY A 52 19.26 -10.19 -8.60
N GLY A 53 18.76 -11.30 -9.16
CA GLY A 53 18.28 -11.36 -10.55
C GLY A 53 16.87 -10.79 -10.79
N ARG A 54 16.23 -10.19 -9.78
CA ARG A 54 14.87 -9.62 -9.89
C ARG A 54 14.79 -8.27 -9.20
N ALA A 55 13.77 -7.49 -9.55
CA ALA A 55 13.43 -6.24 -8.87
C ALA A 55 12.41 -6.46 -7.74
N HIS A 56 12.41 -5.54 -6.78
CA HIS A 56 11.38 -5.43 -5.76
C HIS A 56 10.08 -4.90 -6.36
N GLN A 57 8.99 -5.69 -6.30
CA GLN A 57 7.71 -5.40 -6.97
C GLN A 57 6.71 -4.62 -6.09
N GLY A 58 7.17 -4.11 -4.95
CA GLY A 58 6.32 -3.40 -3.99
C GLY A 58 7.11 -2.34 -3.24
N LEU A 59 6.47 -1.81 -2.20
CA LEU A 59 7.04 -0.84 -1.28
C LEU A 59 6.86 -1.34 0.14
N ASP A 60 7.95 -1.29 0.90
CA ASP A 60 7.96 -1.72 2.30
C ASP A 60 7.64 -0.52 3.20
N ILE A 61 6.52 -0.61 3.93
CA ILE A 61 6.12 0.39 4.93
C ILE A 61 6.46 -0.15 6.32
N VAL A 62 7.25 0.60 7.08
CA VAL A 62 7.72 0.16 8.41
C VAL A 62 6.52 -0.17 9.30
N CYS A 63 6.57 -1.32 9.95
CA CYS A 63 5.53 -1.82 10.83
C CYS A 63 6.13 -2.91 11.72
N ASN A 64 6.13 -2.74 13.03
CA ASN A 64 6.79 -3.72 13.90
C ASN A 64 6.02 -5.03 13.96
N ASP A 65 6.74 -6.12 14.25
CA ASP A 65 6.15 -7.43 14.47
C ASP A 65 5.04 -7.34 15.54
N GLY A 66 3.87 -7.93 15.26
CA GLY A 66 2.71 -7.88 16.17
C GLY A 66 1.90 -6.59 16.14
N ALA A 67 2.33 -5.55 15.42
CA ALA A 67 1.58 -4.31 15.30
C ALA A 67 0.23 -4.52 14.57
N THR A 68 -0.74 -3.67 14.88
CA THR A 68 -2.05 -3.71 14.22
C THR A 68 -1.94 -3.09 12.84
N VAL A 69 -2.47 -3.78 11.83
CA VAL A 69 -2.56 -3.27 10.46
C VAL A 69 -3.97 -2.78 10.19
N TYR A 70 -4.11 -1.56 9.71
CA TYR A 70 -5.37 -0.88 9.43
C TYR A 70 -5.69 -0.81 7.93
N ALA A 71 -6.98 -0.67 7.63
CA ALA A 71 -7.44 -0.35 6.30
C ALA A 71 -7.10 1.10 5.93
N PRO A 72 -6.34 1.35 4.84
CA PRO A 72 -5.91 2.70 4.47
C PRO A 72 -7.06 3.59 3.97
N PHE A 73 -8.13 2.96 3.50
CA PHE A 73 -9.40 3.52 3.05
C PHE A 73 -10.45 2.40 3.11
N ASP A 74 -11.67 2.64 2.63
CA ASP A 74 -12.68 1.58 2.53
C ASP A 74 -12.24 0.51 1.54
N VAL A 75 -12.11 -0.73 1.99
CA VAL A 75 -11.57 -1.84 1.20
C VAL A 75 -12.48 -3.06 1.22
N LYS A 76 -12.54 -3.74 0.08
CA LYS A 76 -13.02 -5.12 -0.04
C LYS A 76 -11.83 -6.08 0.10
N LEU A 77 -12.01 -7.11 0.91
CA LEU A 77 -11.07 -8.21 1.07
C LEU A 77 -11.35 -9.27 -0.01
N ASN A 78 -10.36 -9.57 -0.84
CA ASN A 78 -10.46 -10.40 -2.05
C ASN A 78 -9.72 -11.74 -1.93
N GLY A 79 -9.47 -12.22 -0.71
CA GLY A 79 -8.90 -13.53 -0.46
C GLY A 79 -7.42 -13.54 -0.08
N LYS A 80 -6.99 -14.71 0.42
CA LYS A 80 -5.63 -14.97 0.92
C LYS A 80 -4.57 -14.84 -0.16
N VAL A 81 -3.41 -14.34 0.24
CA VAL A 81 -2.19 -14.36 -0.57
C VAL A 81 -1.16 -15.28 0.08
N ILE A 82 -0.66 -16.25 -0.69
CA ILE A 82 0.51 -17.04 -0.33
C ILE A 82 1.73 -16.26 -0.84
N VAL A 83 2.62 -15.88 0.08
CA VAL A 83 3.77 -15.01 -0.22
C VAL A 83 4.99 -15.84 -0.64
N TYR A 84 5.16 -17.01 -0.01
CA TYR A 84 6.27 -17.91 -0.21
C TYR A 84 5.80 -19.34 -0.48
N THR A 85 6.55 -20.05 -1.30
CA THR A 85 6.46 -21.51 -1.42
C THR A 85 7.47 -22.23 -0.52
N ASP A 86 8.47 -21.51 0.00
CA ASP A 86 9.49 -22.06 0.91
C ASP A 86 8.91 -22.34 2.31
N PRO A 87 8.92 -23.60 2.79
CA PRO A 87 8.42 -23.95 4.12
C PRO A 87 9.19 -23.27 5.26
N LYS A 88 10.46 -22.89 5.06
CA LYS A 88 11.25 -22.16 6.07
C LYS A 88 10.71 -20.75 6.33
N LYS A 89 9.83 -20.24 5.45
CA LYS A 89 9.18 -18.93 5.57
C LYS A 89 7.73 -19.04 6.04
N ALA A 90 7.28 -20.21 6.49
CA ALA A 90 5.90 -20.44 6.92
C ALA A 90 5.43 -19.45 8.00
N ALA A 91 6.30 -19.03 8.91
CA ALA A 91 5.98 -18.06 9.98
C ALA A 91 5.50 -16.69 9.47
N ILE A 92 5.90 -16.31 8.25
CA ILE A 92 5.54 -15.04 7.61
C ILE A 92 4.79 -15.25 6.29
N ASN A 93 4.29 -16.46 6.03
CA ASN A 93 3.66 -16.81 4.77
C ASN A 93 2.14 -16.56 4.80
N ASP A 94 1.78 -15.30 5.03
CA ASP A 94 0.39 -14.87 4.95
C ASP A 94 0.26 -13.46 4.39
N GLY A 95 -0.91 -13.17 3.87
CA GLY A 95 -1.25 -11.89 3.29
C GLY A 95 -2.67 -11.86 2.77
N ILE A 96 -3.06 -10.69 2.30
CA ILE A 96 -4.42 -10.41 1.87
C ILE A 96 -4.41 -9.62 0.56
N ASN A 97 -5.30 -9.96 -0.36
CA ASN A 97 -5.58 -9.21 -1.57
C ASN A 97 -6.75 -8.25 -1.29
N LEU A 98 -6.63 -6.98 -1.66
CA LEU A 98 -7.62 -5.95 -1.39
C LEU A 98 -7.94 -5.10 -2.62
N SER A 99 -9.11 -4.49 -2.61
CA SER A 99 -9.48 -3.44 -3.56
C SER A 99 -10.31 -2.36 -2.90
N GLY A 100 -10.10 -1.10 -3.28
CA GLY A 100 -10.83 0.06 -2.79
C GLY A 100 -10.31 1.32 -3.47
N GLU A 101 -11.13 2.37 -3.57
CA GLU A 101 -10.76 3.64 -4.21
C GLU A 101 -10.19 3.47 -5.64
N GLY A 102 -10.73 2.52 -6.41
CA GLY A 102 -10.25 2.21 -7.76
C GLY A 102 -8.87 1.50 -7.81
N LEU A 103 -8.29 1.14 -6.67
CA LEU A 103 -7.01 0.43 -6.56
C LEU A 103 -7.20 -1.06 -6.28
N CYS A 104 -6.25 -1.87 -6.76
CA CYS A 104 -6.07 -3.27 -6.39
C CYS A 104 -4.65 -3.44 -5.86
N PHE A 105 -4.52 -3.95 -4.63
CA PHE A 105 -3.23 -4.11 -3.97
C PHE A 105 -3.24 -5.29 -3.00
N LYS A 106 -2.05 -5.74 -2.64
CA LYS A 106 -1.81 -6.84 -1.72
C LYS A 106 -0.99 -6.33 -0.54
N LEU A 107 -1.30 -6.84 0.65
CA LEU A 107 -0.48 -6.67 1.84
C LEU A 107 0.12 -8.02 2.20
N PHE A 108 1.45 -8.12 2.19
CA PHE A 108 2.14 -9.34 2.64
C PHE A 108 2.59 -9.19 4.09
N TYR A 109 2.83 -10.34 4.72
CA TYR A 109 3.28 -10.46 6.11
C TYR A 109 2.24 -9.98 7.12
N VAL A 110 0.95 -10.06 6.74
CA VAL A 110 -0.17 -9.70 7.60
C VAL A 110 -1.00 -10.96 7.81
N LYS A 111 -1.30 -11.29 9.07
CA LYS A 111 -2.35 -12.26 9.42
C LYS A 111 -3.66 -11.48 9.50
N PRO A 112 -4.52 -11.52 8.47
CA PRO A 112 -5.76 -10.80 8.51
C PRO A 112 -6.76 -11.50 9.44
N ASP A 113 -7.65 -10.72 10.05
CA ASP A 113 -8.71 -11.24 10.91
C ASP A 113 -9.76 -12.00 10.07
N LYS A 114 -9.93 -11.60 8.81
CA LYS A 114 -10.81 -12.22 7.80
C LYS A 114 -10.20 -12.11 6.41
N TYR A 115 -10.53 -13.02 5.50
CA TYR A 115 -10.04 -12.97 4.11
C TYR A 115 -11.06 -12.45 3.09
N SER A 116 -12.30 -12.21 3.52
CA SER A 116 -13.40 -11.73 2.68
C SER A 116 -14.26 -10.73 3.46
N GLY A 117 -15.02 -9.92 2.72
CA GLY A 117 -15.90 -8.89 3.28
C GLY A 117 -15.38 -7.48 3.00
N VAL A 118 -15.91 -6.51 3.75
CA VAL A 118 -15.56 -5.09 3.63
C VAL A 118 -15.04 -4.59 4.97
N VAL A 119 -13.99 -3.76 4.95
CA VAL A 119 -13.39 -3.12 6.11
C VAL A 119 -13.32 -1.62 5.83
N LYS A 120 -13.78 -0.81 6.79
CA LYS A 120 -13.81 0.65 6.65
C LYS A 120 -12.45 1.25 6.95
N LYS A 121 -12.17 2.42 6.38
CA LYS A 121 -10.94 3.19 6.66
C LYS A 121 -10.65 3.26 8.17
N GLY A 122 -9.40 3.02 8.55
CA GLY A 122 -8.92 3.06 9.93
C GLY A 122 -9.33 1.84 10.79
N GLN A 123 -10.24 0.98 10.31
CA GLN A 123 -10.53 -0.27 10.99
C GLN A 123 -9.39 -1.27 10.81
N ARG A 124 -9.26 -2.16 11.79
CA ARG A 124 -8.27 -3.24 11.79
C ARG A 124 -8.55 -4.23 10.65
N ILE A 125 -7.50 -4.51 9.88
CA ILE A 125 -7.43 -5.63 8.93
C ILE A 125 -6.87 -6.87 9.63
N GLY A 126 -5.86 -6.70 10.48
CA GLY A 126 -5.20 -7.80 11.13
C GLY A 126 -3.92 -7.41 11.86
N THR A 127 -2.98 -8.35 11.92
CA THR A 127 -1.73 -8.21 12.70
C THR A 127 -0.53 -8.46 11.82
N MET A 128 0.51 -7.63 11.98
CA MET A 128 1.81 -7.84 11.36
C MET A 128 2.44 -9.15 11.88
N LEU A 129 2.89 -10.00 10.97
CA LEU A 129 3.57 -11.27 11.30
C LEU A 129 4.99 -11.01 11.82
N THR A 130 5.60 -12.05 12.38
CA THR A 130 6.90 -11.97 13.05
C THR A 130 8.07 -12.02 12.06
N MET A 131 8.30 -10.94 11.32
CA MET A 131 9.40 -10.83 10.33
C MET A 131 10.76 -11.16 10.91
N GLN A 132 11.01 -10.82 12.18
CA GLN A 132 12.30 -11.11 12.82
C GLN A 132 12.60 -12.60 12.93
N SER A 133 11.57 -13.47 12.96
CA SER A 133 11.78 -14.92 13.00
C SER A 133 12.34 -15.47 11.69
N ALA A 134 11.98 -14.87 10.56
CA ALA A 134 12.37 -15.30 9.23
C ALA A 134 13.58 -14.53 8.69
N TYR A 135 13.75 -13.27 9.11
CA TYR A 135 14.82 -12.38 8.69
C TYR A 135 15.33 -11.56 9.90
N PRO A 136 16.13 -12.16 10.81
CA PRO A 136 16.67 -11.45 11.95
C PRO A 136 17.44 -10.18 11.54
N GLY A 137 17.10 -9.05 12.14
CA GLY A 137 17.74 -7.75 11.87
C GLY A 137 17.23 -7.03 10.62
N ILE A 138 16.14 -7.49 10.00
CA ILE A 138 15.42 -6.69 9.00
C ILE A 138 14.66 -5.55 9.68
N THR A 139 14.44 -4.43 9.01
CA THR A 139 13.41 -3.49 9.46
C THR A 139 12.05 -4.13 9.20
N SER A 140 11.28 -4.49 10.23
CA SER A 140 9.95 -5.08 10.06
C SER A 140 9.02 -4.13 9.29
N HIS A 141 8.24 -4.67 8.37
CA HIS A 141 7.45 -3.90 7.43
C HIS A 141 6.27 -4.69 6.87
N VAL A 142 5.19 -3.99 6.52
CA VAL A 142 4.19 -4.51 5.60
C VAL A 142 4.69 -4.25 4.18
N HIS A 143 4.75 -5.30 3.35
CA HIS A 143 5.04 -5.16 1.92
C HIS A 143 3.74 -4.86 1.18
N VAL A 144 3.67 -3.67 0.59
CA VAL A 144 2.53 -3.20 -0.21
C VAL A 144 2.85 -3.40 -1.68
N GLN A 145 2.01 -4.16 -2.38
CA GLN A 145 2.22 -4.42 -3.80
C GLN A 145 0.94 -4.24 -4.59
N MET A 146 0.98 -3.39 -5.61
CA MET A 146 -0.11 -3.25 -6.57
C MET A 146 -0.34 -4.58 -7.29
N CYS A 147 -1.59 -4.90 -7.62
CA CYS A 147 -1.92 -6.17 -8.29
C CYS A 147 -1.22 -6.31 -9.65
N ASP A 148 -1.06 -5.20 -10.37
CA ASP A 148 -0.34 -5.08 -11.64
C ASP A 148 1.19 -4.91 -11.48
N LYS A 149 1.69 -4.86 -10.24
CA LYS A 149 3.11 -4.66 -9.87
C LYS A 149 3.67 -3.28 -10.25
N SER A 150 2.82 -2.32 -10.57
CA SER A 150 3.21 -0.91 -10.73
C SER A 150 3.75 -0.34 -9.41
N ASP A 151 4.49 0.77 -9.49
CA ASP A 151 5.08 1.43 -8.32
C ASP A 151 3.98 2.06 -7.43
N PRO A 152 3.82 1.59 -6.18
CA PRO A 152 2.81 2.15 -5.26
C PRO A 152 3.25 3.48 -4.63
N THR A 153 4.48 3.93 -4.82
CA THR A 153 5.07 5.09 -4.10
C THR A 153 4.23 6.35 -4.21
N LYS A 154 3.57 6.59 -5.35
CA LYS A 154 2.72 7.77 -5.57
C LYS A 154 1.52 7.87 -4.62
N PHE A 155 1.09 6.75 -4.03
CA PHE A 155 -0.04 6.70 -3.11
C PHE A 155 0.35 6.94 -1.64
N PHE A 156 1.65 7.09 -1.35
CA PHE A 156 2.21 7.43 -0.03
C PHE A 156 2.80 8.84 -0.06
#